data_AF-A0A925KE22-F1
#
_entry.id   AF-A0A925KE22-F1
#
_cell.length_a   1.000
_cell.length_b   1.000
_cell.length_c   1.000
_cell.angle_alpha   90.00
_cell.angle_beta   90.00
_cell.angle_gamma   90.00
#
_symmetry.space_group_name_H-M   'P 1'
#
loop_
_entity.id
_entity.type
_entity.pdbx_description
1 polymer ?
#
loop_
_entity_poly.entity_id
_entity_poly.type
_entity_poly.pdbx_seq_one_letter_code
_entity_poly.pdbx_strand_id
1 'polypeptide(L)'
;MTSKMTHSFAAAAFVLALGSLVAAPTLAQAQGTTTTRAQVKMDRDAFLAMARWDETSANWVLKDDMAMPAGVASRADIKAMRDKFLSMNKWNENTAEWVPMTAPRDMSKLTRAEVRAETVAFLKSHRYDESTSQYVAKNR
;
A
#
# COMPACT_ATOMS: atom_id res chain seq x y z
N MET A 1 -2.25 -29.36 -72.62
CA MET A 1 -2.79 -28.00 -72.85
C MET A 1 -3.75 -27.66 -71.71
N THR A 2 -3.71 -26.39 -71.28
CA THR A 2 -4.70 -25.63 -70.47
C THR A 2 -4.95 -25.96 -68.98
N SER A 3 -4.21 -25.22 -68.15
CA SER A 3 -4.60 -24.39 -66.99
C SER A 3 -6.04 -24.41 -66.45
N LYS A 4 -6.17 -24.35 -65.11
CA LYS A 4 -7.06 -23.47 -64.29
C LYS A 4 -6.66 -23.64 -62.80
N MET A 5 -5.84 -22.77 -62.23
CA MET A 5 -6.20 -21.57 -61.42
C MET A 5 -7.14 -21.81 -60.22
N THR A 6 -6.55 -21.66 -59.02
CA THR A 6 -7.01 -20.84 -57.87
C THR A 6 -8.23 -21.29 -57.04
N HIS A 7 -8.06 -21.57 -55.74
CA HIS A 7 -8.10 -20.61 -54.61
C HIS A 7 -7.95 -21.36 -53.28
N SER A 8 -6.90 -21.02 -52.54
CA SER A 8 -6.83 -21.20 -51.08
C SER A 8 -7.87 -20.31 -50.41
N PHE A 9 -8.47 -20.75 -49.29
CA PHE A 9 -8.51 -19.96 -48.06
C PHE A 9 -8.72 -20.89 -46.86
N ALA A 10 -7.86 -20.67 -45.87
CA ALA A 10 -7.70 -21.44 -44.66
C ALA A 10 -8.74 -21.07 -43.61
N ALA A 11 -9.28 -22.08 -42.92
CA ALA A 11 -9.93 -21.90 -41.62
C ALA A 11 -8.97 -22.44 -40.55
N ALA A 12 -8.17 -21.54 -39.98
CA ALA A 12 -7.31 -21.82 -38.84
C ALA A 12 -8.17 -21.96 -37.58
N ALA A 13 -8.23 -23.17 -37.02
CA ALA A 13 -8.75 -23.41 -35.69
C ALA A 13 -7.69 -22.98 -34.66
N PHE A 14 -7.97 -21.91 -33.92
CA PHE A 14 -7.10 -21.41 -32.85
C PHE A 14 -7.42 -22.17 -31.56
N VAL A 15 -6.52 -23.08 -31.17
CA VAL A 15 -6.55 -23.79 -29.89
C VAL A 15 -6.13 -22.81 -28.79
N LEU A 16 -7.08 -22.39 -27.94
CA LEU A 16 -6.79 -21.64 -26.71
C LEU A 16 -6.30 -22.61 -25.63
N ALA A 17 -4.98 -22.70 -25.47
CA ALA A 17 -4.36 -23.34 -24.32
C ALA A 17 -4.47 -22.40 -23.10
N LEU A 18 -5.11 -22.88 -22.03
CA LEU A 18 -5.02 -22.26 -20.70
C LEU A 18 -3.59 -22.42 -20.16
N GLY A 19 -2.81 -21.34 -20.22
CA GLY A 19 -1.54 -21.22 -19.51
C GLY A 19 -1.72 -20.32 -18.29
N SER A 20 -1.76 -20.91 -17.10
CA SER A 20 -1.72 -20.23 -15.82
C SER A 20 -0.42 -19.44 -15.67
N LEU A 21 -0.47 -18.11 -15.85
CA LEU A 21 0.64 -17.22 -15.53
C LEU A 21 0.41 -16.62 -14.15
N VAL A 22 1.17 -17.14 -13.19
CA VAL A 22 1.45 -16.51 -11.90
C VAL A 22 2.09 -15.16 -12.19
N ALA A 23 1.33 -14.08 -12.06
CA ALA A 23 1.86 -12.73 -12.12
C ALA A 23 2.61 -12.44 -10.82
N ALA A 24 3.94 -12.51 -10.85
CA ALA A 24 4.78 -11.87 -9.86
C ALA A 24 4.51 -10.35 -9.90
N PRO A 25 4.35 -9.65 -8.76
CA PRO A 25 4.19 -8.21 -8.78
C PRO A 25 5.53 -7.60 -9.19
N THR A 26 5.66 -7.24 -10.47
CA THR A 26 6.70 -6.32 -10.91
C THR A 26 6.52 -5.03 -10.11
N LEU A 27 7.54 -4.64 -9.35
CA LEU A 27 7.69 -3.29 -8.84
C LEU A 27 7.48 -2.33 -10.01
N ALA A 28 6.31 -1.70 -10.08
CA ALA A 28 6.05 -0.64 -11.01
C ALA A 28 6.97 0.52 -10.60
N GLN A 29 8.19 0.54 -11.12
CA GLN A 29 8.94 1.77 -11.28
C GLN A 29 7.99 2.71 -12.00
N ALA A 30 7.59 3.79 -11.32
CA ALA A 30 6.82 4.86 -11.93
C ALA A 30 7.62 5.32 -13.15
N GLN A 31 7.21 4.85 -14.32
CA GLN A 31 7.73 5.33 -15.59
C GLN A 31 7.38 6.81 -15.62
N GLY A 32 8.39 7.67 -15.51
CA GLY A 32 8.23 9.11 -15.59
C GLY A 32 7.64 9.45 -16.94
N THR A 33 6.32 9.55 -17.02
CA THR A 33 5.65 10.20 -18.12
C THR A 33 6.13 11.64 -18.11
N THR A 34 6.70 12.08 -19.23
CA THR A 34 7.15 13.47 -19.39
C THR A 34 5.90 14.36 -19.40
N THR A 35 5.42 14.74 -18.21
CA THR A 35 4.24 15.59 -18.06
C THR A 35 4.59 16.99 -18.55
N THR A 36 3.77 17.54 -19.44
CA THR A 36 3.98 18.91 -19.90
C THR A 36 3.65 19.87 -18.75
N ARG A 37 4.27 21.05 -18.73
CA ARG A 37 3.94 22.10 -17.74
C ARG A 37 2.43 22.43 -17.73
N ALA A 38 1.78 22.36 -18.89
CA ALA A 38 0.33 22.56 -19.01
C ALA A 38 -0.46 21.46 -18.30
N GLN A 39 -0.05 20.19 -18.46
CA GLN A 39 -0.66 19.05 -17.76
C GLN A 39 -0.51 19.20 -16.25
N VAL A 40 0.69 19.52 -15.76
CA VAL A 40 0.95 19.73 -14.32
C VAL A 40 0.08 20.86 -13.76
N LYS A 41 -0.10 21.94 -14.52
CA LYS A 41 -0.97 23.05 -14.11
C LYS A 41 -2.42 22.59 -13.97
N MET A 42 -2.92 21.85 -14.97
CA MET A 42 -4.28 21.31 -14.96
C MET A 42 -4.51 20.34 -13.79
N ASP A 43 -3.57 19.41 -13.57
CA ASP A 43 -3.65 18.42 -12.49
C ASP A 43 -3.60 19.09 -11.11
N ARG A 44 -2.75 20.10 -10.95
CA ARG A 44 -2.69 20.91 -9.73
C ARG A 44 -4.00 21.64 -9.47
N ASP A 45 -4.54 22.32 -10.48
CA ASP A 45 -5.77 23.09 -10.34
C ASP A 45 -6.96 22.16 -10.03
N ALA A 46 -7.00 20.97 -10.64
CA ALA A 46 -7.96 19.92 -10.30
C ALA A 46 -7.81 19.41 -8.86
N PHE A 47 -6.59 19.15 -8.40
CA PHE A 47 -6.33 18.73 -7.01
C PHE A 47 -6.75 19.81 -6.00
N LEU A 48 -6.39 21.07 -6.22
CA LEU A 48 -6.73 22.19 -5.33
C LEU A 48 -8.24 22.52 -5.35
N ALA A 49 -8.96 22.14 -6.41
CA ALA A 49 -10.42 22.21 -6.43
C ALA A 49 -11.03 21.24 -5.42
N MET A 50 -10.47 20.04 -5.25
CA MET A 50 -11.02 18.97 -4.40
C MET A 50 -10.44 18.93 -2.99
N ALA A 51 -9.17 19.32 -2.83
CA ALA A 51 -8.42 19.19 -1.59
C ALA A 51 -8.12 20.54 -0.94
N ARG A 52 -8.01 20.55 0.38
CA ARG A 52 -7.50 21.66 1.17
C ARG A 52 -6.39 21.16 2.08
N TRP A 53 -5.41 22.01 2.35
CA TRP A 53 -4.44 21.76 3.40
C TRP A 53 -5.13 21.91 4.75
N ASP A 54 -5.05 20.88 5.60
CA ASP A 54 -5.46 20.94 6.99
C ASP A 54 -4.21 21.10 7.86
N GLU A 55 -4.04 22.31 8.41
CA GLU A 55 -2.92 22.65 9.30
C GLU A 55 -2.89 21.79 10.56
N THR A 56 -4.04 21.33 11.05
CA THR A 56 -4.12 20.57 12.31
C THR A 56 -3.50 19.19 12.16
N SER A 57 -3.75 18.53 11.03
CA SER A 57 -3.18 17.23 10.71
C SER A 57 -1.90 17.32 9.87
N ALA A 58 -1.49 18.54 9.49
CA ALA A 58 -0.41 18.83 8.54
C ALA A 58 -0.51 17.93 7.29
N ASN A 59 -1.71 17.85 6.72
CA ASN A 59 -2.00 16.95 5.62
C ASN A 59 -3.03 17.53 4.65
N TRP A 60 -3.03 17.05 3.40
CA TRP A 60 -4.10 17.36 2.45
C TRP A 60 -5.33 16.51 2.75
N VAL A 61 -6.48 17.17 2.88
CA VAL A 61 -7.79 16.53 3.09
C VAL A 61 -8.74 16.92 1.97
N LEU A 62 -9.68 16.02 1.64
CA LEU A 62 -10.79 16.37 0.75
C LEU A 62 -11.66 17.43 1.42
N LYS A 63 -12.19 18.38 0.64
CA LYS A 63 -13.19 19.33 1.12
C LYS A 63 -14.47 18.59 1.50
N ASP A 64 -15.19 19.11 2.49
CA ASP A 64 -16.19 18.37 3.28
C ASP A 64 -17.39 17.84 2.46
N ASP A 65 -17.60 18.35 1.23
CA ASP A 65 -18.68 17.92 0.31
C ASP A 65 -18.20 17.07 -0.89
N MET A 66 -16.91 16.71 -0.94
CA MET A 66 -16.36 15.94 -2.05
C MET A 66 -16.39 14.43 -1.76
N ALA A 67 -17.09 13.69 -2.61
CA ALA A 67 -17.06 12.23 -2.56
C ALA A 67 -15.63 11.73 -2.80
N MET A 68 -15.24 10.69 -2.06
CA MET A 68 -13.97 10.01 -2.28
C MET A 68 -13.91 9.53 -3.74
N PRO A 69 -12.82 9.82 -4.48
CA PRO A 69 -12.70 9.41 -5.88
C PRO A 69 -12.99 7.93 -6.06
N ALA A 70 -13.72 7.58 -7.11
CA ALA A 70 -14.09 6.19 -7.40
C ALA A 70 -12.83 5.30 -7.50
N GLY A 71 -12.88 4.14 -6.84
CA GLY A 71 -11.76 3.18 -6.81
C GLY A 71 -10.73 3.42 -5.69
N VAL A 72 -10.82 4.50 -4.92
CA VAL A 72 -10.00 4.68 -3.71
C VAL A 72 -10.69 4.00 -2.55
N ALA A 73 -10.00 3.07 -1.87
CA ALA A 73 -10.54 2.42 -0.68
C ALA A 73 -10.61 3.43 0.49
N SER A 74 -11.59 3.27 1.39
CA SER A 74 -11.69 4.16 2.54
C SER A 74 -10.45 4.03 3.44
N ARG A 75 -10.15 5.05 4.23
CA ARG A 75 -9.03 4.98 5.19
C ARG A 75 -9.17 3.79 6.15
N ALA A 76 -10.39 3.46 6.55
CA ALA A 76 -10.68 2.30 7.38
C ALA A 76 -10.31 1.00 6.66
N ASP A 77 -10.67 0.87 5.39
CA ASP A 77 -10.36 -0.31 4.58
C ASP A 77 -8.85 -0.45 4.34
N ILE A 78 -8.17 0.65 3.98
CA ILE A 78 -6.71 0.68 3.82
C ILE A 78 -6.03 0.24 5.12
N LYS A 79 -6.49 0.73 6.26
CA LYS A 79 -5.97 0.34 7.56
C LYS A 79 -6.19 -1.15 7.82
N ALA A 80 -7.38 -1.68 7.55
CA ALA A 80 -7.68 -3.10 7.72
C ALA A 80 -6.83 -3.99 6.79
N MET A 81 -6.64 -3.59 5.53
CA MET A 81 -5.77 -4.29 4.58
C MET A 81 -4.32 -4.31 5.06
N ARG A 82 -3.81 -3.17 5.52
CA ARG A 82 -2.47 -3.06 6.11
C ARG A 82 -2.32 -3.94 7.34
N ASP A 83 -3.25 -3.86 8.28
CA ASP A 83 -3.16 -4.60 9.54
C ASP A 83 -3.24 -6.12 9.29
N LYS A 84 -4.04 -6.56 8.31
CA LYS A 84 -4.07 -7.94 7.83
C LYS A 84 -2.76 -8.35 7.16
N PHE A 85 -2.17 -7.48 6.34
CA PHE A 85 -0.88 -7.76 5.71
C PHE A 85 0.23 -7.92 6.77
N LEU A 86 0.31 -6.99 7.72
CA LEU A 86 1.30 -6.99 8.79
C LEU A 86 1.12 -8.13 9.78
N SER A 87 -0.10 -8.65 9.96
CA SER A 87 -0.31 -9.83 10.80
C SER A 87 0.23 -11.11 10.17
N MET A 88 0.33 -11.18 8.84
CA MET A 88 0.75 -12.38 8.10
C MET A 88 2.17 -12.27 7.52
N ASN A 89 2.82 -11.11 7.59
CA ASN A 89 4.13 -10.87 6.98
C ASN A 89 5.10 -10.21 7.96
N LYS A 90 6.39 -10.48 7.79
CA LYS A 90 7.48 -9.80 8.51
C LYS A 90 8.46 -9.19 7.52
N TRP A 91 9.08 -8.09 7.92
CA TRP A 91 10.22 -7.54 7.18
C TRP A 91 11.44 -8.43 7.36
N ASN A 92 12.10 -8.80 6.27
CA ASN A 92 13.39 -9.48 6.27
C ASN A 92 14.48 -8.47 5.88
N GLU A 93 15.30 -8.08 6.85
CA GLU A 93 16.37 -7.08 6.63
C GLU A 93 17.44 -7.56 5.64
N ASN A 94 17.70 -8.87 5.56
CA ASN A 94 18.75 -9.40 4.69
C ASN A 94 18.37 -9.33 3.20
N THR A 95 17.08 -9.50 2.90
CA THR A 95 16.56 -9.47 1.52
C THR A 95 15.86 -8.15 1.19
N ALA A 96 15.70 -7.27 2.18
CA ALA A 96 14.94 -6.02 2.07
C ALA A 96 13.52 -6.23 1.50
N GLU A 97 12.84 -7.29 1.95
CA GLU A 97 11.53 -7.69 1.46
C GLU A 97 10.58 -8.09 2.59
N TRP A 98 9.27 -7.96 2.33
CA TRP A 98 8.23 -8.54 3.19
C TRP A 98 8.07 -10.03 2.87
N VAL A 99 8.30 -10.88 3.86
CA VAL A 99 8.16 -12.33 3.71
C VAL A 99 6.98 -12.86 4.54
N PRO A 100 6.21 -13.83 4.02
CA PRO A 100 5.13 -14.46 4.78
C PRO A 100 5.62 -15.13 6.07
N MET A 101 4.77 -15.11 7.09
CA MET A 101 4.98 -15.78 8.37
C MET A 101 4.23 -17.11 8.41
N THR A 102 4.73 -18.06 9.18
CA THR A 102 4.10 -19.38 9.39
C THR A 102 2.86 -19.31 10.27
N ALA A 103 2.82 -18.34 11.19
CA ALA A 103 1.69 -18.09 12.08
C ALA A 103 1.38 -16.59 12.14
N PRO A 104 0.10 -16.19 12.23
CA PRO A 104 -0.27 -14.79 12.37
C PRO A 104 0.32 -14.17 13.66
N ARG A 105 0.79 -12.92 13.56
CA ARG A 105 1.18 -12.12 14.71
C ARG A 105 -0.04 -11.74 15.55
N ASP A 106 0.11 -11.80 16.87
CA ASP A 106 -0.88 -11.21 17.76
C ASP A 106 -0.80 -9.67 17.67
N MET A 107 -1.86 -9.07 17.15
CA MET A 107 -1.95 -7.63 16.92
C MET A 107 -2.66 -6.98 18.11
N SER A 108 -2.09 -5.89 18.62
CA SER A 108 -2.72 -5.14 19.71
C SER A 108 -4.14 -4.72 19.34
N LYS A 109 -5.09 -5.01 20.24
CA LYS A 109 -6.50 -4.62 20.13
C LYS A 109 -6.77 -3.25 20.77
N LEU A 110 -5.76 -2.63 21.35
CA LEU A 110 -5.87 -1.35 22.03
C LEU A 110 -6.03 -0.22 21.01
N THR A 111 -6.87 0.75 21.37
CA THR A 111 -6.95 2.03 20.71
C THR A 111 -5.64 2.80 20.87
N ARG A 112 -5.41 3.79 20.00
CA ARG A 112 -4.19 4.64 20.11
C ARG A 112 -4.15 5.43 21.41
N ALA A 113 -5.30 5.77 21.98
CA ALA A 113 -5.39 6.44 23.27
C ALA A 113 -4.95 5.52 24.41
N GLU A 114 -5.40 4.26 24.40
CA GLU A 114 -4.99 3.24 25.37
C GLU A 114 -3.50 2.91 25.25
N VAL A 115 -2.98 2.69 24.03
CA VAL A 115 -1.53 2.48 23.82
C VAL A 115 -0.72 3.65 24.36
N ARG A 116 -1.18 4.89 24.16
CA ARG A 116 -0.51 6.08 24.70
C ARG A 116 -0.54 6.08 26.23
N ALA A 117 -1.69 5.78 26.83
CA ALA A 117 -1.83 5.73 28.28
C ALA A 117 -0.92 4.65 28.91
N GLU A 118 -0.87 3.45 28.32
CA GLU A 118 0.04 2.38 28.75
C GLU A 118 1.50 2.78 28.60
N THR A 119 1.87 3.41 27.48
CA THR A 119 3.24 3.89 27.25
C THR A 119 3.65 4.90 28.33
N VAL A 120 2.76 5.84 28.67
CA VAL A 120 3.00 6.82 29.73
C VAL A 120 3.16 6.13 31.10
N ALA A 121 2.30 5.18 31.42
CA ALA A 121 2.39 4.41 32.66
C ALA A 121 3.70 3.61 32.75
N PHE A 122 4.11 2.97 31.66
CA PHE A 122 5.35 2.22 31.55
C PHE A 122 6.58 3.11 31.73
N LEU A 123 6.67 4.24 31.02
CA LEU A 123 7.80 5.19 31.12
C LEU A 123 7.85 5.89 32.50
N LYS A 124 6.71 5.97 33.20
CA LYS A 124 6.69 6.46 34.58
C LYS A 124 7.37 5.47 35.53
N SER A 125 7.14 4.18 35.37
CA SER A 125 7.68 3.12 36.24
C SER A 125 9.04 2.57 35.81
N HIS A 126 9.43 2.71 34.55
CA HIS A 126 10.68 2.18 34.00
C HIS A 126 11.61 3.30 33.53
N ARG A 127 12.92 3.06 33.61
CA ARG A 127 13.96 3.90 32.99
C ARG A 127 14.73 3.04 31.97
N TYR A 128 15.20 3.67 30.90
CA TYR A 128 16.10 2.99 29.98
C TYR A 128 17.49 2.93 30.59
N ASP A 129 18.07 1.73 30.64
CA ASP A 129 19.44 1.48 31.02
C ASP A 129 20.27 1.31 29.75
N GLU A 130 21.15 2.27 29.48
CA GLU A 130 21.99 2.25 28.28
C GLU A 130 23.01 1.12 28.29
N SER A 131 23.49 0.69 29.47
CA SER A 131 24.53 -0.33 29.59
C SER A 131 24.05 -1.71 29.14
N THR A 132 22.79 -2.02 29.43
CA THR A 132 22.13 -3.25 29.03
C THR A 132 21.23 -3.09 27.81
N SER A 133 21.02 -1.84 27.36
CA SER A 133 20.07 -1.46 26.30
C SER A 133 18.66 -2.00 26.56
N GLN A 134 18.22 -1.95 27.82
CA GLN A 134 16.93 -2.48 28.27
C GLN A 134 16.21 -1.49 29.20
N TYR A 135 14.88 -1.57 29.23
CA TYR A 135 14.10 -0.85 30.23
C TYR A 135 14.11 -1.61 31.57
N VAL A 136 14.57 -0.95 32.63
CA VAL A 136 14.58 -1.49 33.99
C VAL A 136 13.60 -0.72 34.87
N ALA A 137 12.99 -1.42 35.84
CA ALA A 137 12.12 -0.76 36.82
C ALA A 137 12.90 0.31 37.59
N LYS A 138 12.28 1.47 37.81
CA LYS A 138 12.81 2.47 38.72
C LYS A 138 12.68 1.90 40.13
N ASN A 139 13.80 1.62 40.79
CA ASN A 139 13.80 1.34 42.23
C ASN A 139 13.11 2.52 42.94
N ARG A 140 12.14 2.21 43.81
CA ARG A 140 11.42 3.20 44.61
C ARG A 140 12.36 3.97 45.52
#